data_AF-A0A913Z6L2-F1
#
_entry.id   AF-A0A913Z6L2-F1
#
_cell.length_a   1.000
_cell.length_b   1.000
_cell.length_c   1.000
_cell.angle_alpha   90.00
_cell.angle_beta   90.00
_cell.angle_gamma   90.00
#
_symmetry.space_group_name_H-M   'P 1'
#
loop_
_entity.id
_entity.type
_entity.pdbx_description
1 polymer ?
#
loop_
_entity_poly.entity_id
_entity_poly.type
_entity_poly.pdbx_seq_one_letter_code
_entity_poly.pdbx_strand_id
1 'polypeptide(L)'
;MTIHKLPPPEPSVFTGDPIRYVEWKASFKTLIESKAISTPERVYYLKRYLGGDAQKAVEGFFYSTSDESYEGAWRLLEERYGHPFKVQKAFRDKLSRWQKIGTKDANSLQQFADFLKACKDAIPHVPALKILDDYEENRRLLSKLPDWAAARWNRQVTKKLDETLNYPGFEEFVEFVRKEARVACNLISSLHAMKATDQSETEQTQGSSRRANRSGGTALTVGSNEVNKMPKEGQTSTKSKFQSKPCQNCRKTDHHIDKCPGFGTKSFTERRKFIQENRLCFVLPQERSHVQGMPTKTDLR
;
A
#
# COMPACT_ATOMS: atom_id res chain seq x y z
N MET A 1 -32.53 -38.43 2.15
CA MET A 1 -31.97 -37.15 2.61
C MET A 1 -30.51 -37.08 2.21
N THR A 2 -30.17 -36.21 1.26
CA THR A 2 -28.79 -36.05 0.79
C THR A 2 -28.05 -35.22 1.83
N ILE A 3 -27.20 -35.86 2.64
CA ILE A 3 -26.35 -35.16 3.61
C ILE A 3 -25.28 -34.43 2.79
N HIS A 4 -25.43 -33.12 2.61
CA HIS A 4 -24.37 -32.28 2.07
C HIS A 4 -23.24 -32.21 3.10
N LYS A 5 -22.25 -33.09 2.97
CA LYS A 5 -21.03 -33.03 3.78
C LYS A 5 -20.15 -31.90 3.24
N LEU A 6 -19.76 -30.98 4.12
CA LEU A 6 -18.73 -30.00 3.83
C LEU A 6 -17.42 -30.74 3.45
N PRO A 7 -16.57 -30.15 2.58
CA PRO A 7 -15.25 -30.69 2.32
C PRO A 7 -14.50 -30.92 3.64
N PRO A 8 -13.75 -32.03 3.78
CA PRO A 8 -12.99 -32.28 4.99
C PRO A 8 -11.98 -31.15 5.20
N PRO A 9 -11.86 -30.59 6.42
CA PRO A 9 -10.89 -29.55 6.71
C PRO A 9 -9.46 -30.11 6.57
N GLU A 10 -8.62 -29.41 5.81
CA GLU A 10 -7.20 -29.73 5.59
C GLU A 10 -6.31 -28.60 6.13
N PRO A 11 -5.17 -28.91 6.77
CA PRO A 11 -4.17 -27.91 7.11
C PRO A 11 -3.61 -27.20 5.87
N SER A 12 -3.16 -25.97 6.05
CA SER A 12 -2.35 -25.28 5.03
C SER A 12 -0.97 -25.94 4.88
N VAL A 13 -0.30 -25.71 3.75
CA VAL A 13 1.08 -26.14 3.55
C VAL A 13 2.02 -25.16 4.23
N PHE A 14 2.91 -25.66 5.11
CA PHE A 14 3.91 -24.85 5.79
C PHE A 14 5.24 -24.86 5.04
N THR A 15 5.69 -23.66 4.66
CA THR A 15 6.90 -23.47 3.84
C THR A 15 8.10 -22.95 4.62
N GLY A 16 7.98 -22.76 5.94
CA GLY A 16 9.09 -22.31 6.80
C GLY A 16 9.00 -20.88 7.34
N ASP A 17 7.84 -20.20 7.27
CA ASP A 17 7.66 -18.87 7.89
C ASP A 17 7.38 -19.01 9.40
N PRO A 18 8.28 -18.59 10.32
CA PRO A 18 8.08 -18.72 11.76
C PRO A 18 6.80 -18.05 12.28
N ILE A 19 6.32 -16.99 11.60
CA ILE A 19 5.07 -16.30 11.99
C ILE A 19 3.87 -17.24 11.87
N ARG A 20 3.85 -18.09 10.84
CA ARG A 20 2.75 -19.02 10.55
C ARG A 20 2.88 -20.36 11.29
N TYR A 21 4.03 -20.63 11.89
CA TYR A 21 4.34 -21.93 12.45
C TYR A 21 3.38 -22.33 13.59
N VAL A 22 3.09 -21.40 14.51
CA VAL A 22 2.23 -21.68 15.68
C VAL A 22 0.81 -22.06 15.25
N GLU A 23 0.22 -21.27 14.35
CA GLU A 23 -1.11 -21.53 13.77
C GLU A 23 -1.14 -22.84 12.98
N TRP A 24 -0.13 -23.06 12.12
CA TRP A 24 -0.03 -24.27 11.32
C TRP A 24 0.13 -25.52 12.18
N LYS A 25 1.00 -25.49 13.19
CA LYS A 25 1.21 -26.60 14.14
C LYS A 25 -0.10 -26.95 14.84
N ALA A 26 -0.82 -25.96 15.37
CA ALA A 26 -2.11 -26.18 16.02
C ALA A 26 -3.14 -26.80 15.06
N SER A 27 -3.20 -26.29 13.82
CA SER A 27 -4.10 -26.80 12.78
C SER A 27 -3.77 -28.24 12.37
N PHE A 28 -2.49 -28.54 12.14
CA PHE A 28 -2.04 -29.88 11.79
C PHE A 28 -2.35 -30.89 12.90
N LYS A 29 -1.99 -30.57 14.15
CA LYS A 29 -2.27 -31.46 15.29
C LYS A 29 -3.77 -31.71 15.45
N THR A 30 -4.59 -30.68 15.29
CA THR A 30 -6.04 -30.79 15.43
C THR A 30 -6.69 -31.57 14.29
N LEU A 31 -6.20 -31.45 13.06
CA LEU A 31 -6.83 -32.06 11.88
C LEU A 31 -6.28 -33.44 11.52
N ILE A 32 -5.05 -33.74 11.93
CA ILE A 32 -4.32 -34.96 11.58
C ILE A 32 -3.99 -35.79 12.82
N GLU A 33 -3.29 -35.24 13.83
CA GLU A 33 -2.88 -36.02 15.01
C GLU A 33 -4.04 -36.41 15.92
N SER A 34 -5.11 -35.60 15.97
CA SER A 34 -6.33 -35.93 16.73
C SER A 34 -7.06 -37.16 16.18
N LYS A 35 -6.80 -37.52 14.93
CA LYS A 35 -7.35 -38.72 14.31
C LYS A 35 -6.53 -39.93 14.76
N ALA A 36 -7.23 -41.03 15.02
CA ALA A 36 -6.61 -42.32 15.34
C ALA A 36 -6.02 -42.98 14.08
N ILE A 37 -5.00 -42.35 13.50
CA ILE A 37 -4.26 -42.82 12.32
C ILE A 37 -2.89 -43.36 12.74
N SER A 38 -2.36 -44.28 11.92
CA SER A 38 -1.07 -44.93 12.14
C SER A 38 0.12 -43.98 11.91
N THR A 39 1.28 -44.31 12.45
CA THR A 39 2.50 -43.52 12.29
C THR A 39 2.93 -43.33 10.82
N PRO A 40 2.90 -44.35 9.94
CA PRO A 40 3.18 -44.15 8.52
C PRO A 40 2.23 -43.14 7.86
N GLU A 41 0.95 -43.14 8.23
CA GLU A 41 -0.02 -42.15 7.75
C GLU A 41 0.30 -40.74 8.27
N ARG A 42 0.68 -40.60 9.55
CA ARG A 42 1.10 -39.32 10.13
C ARG A 42 2.33 -38.76 9.42
N VAL A 43 3.34 -39.60 9.15
CA VAL A 43 4.54 -39.23 8.40
C VAL A 43 4.17 -38.79 6.97
N TYR A 44 3.29 -39.53 6.29
CA TYR A 44 2.80 -39.17 4.97
C TYR A 44 2.11 -37.79 4.98
N TYR A 45 1.20 -37.54 5.91
CA TYR A 45 0.52 -36.25 6.01
C TYR A 45 1.47 -35.12 6.41
N LEU A 46 2.42 -35.37 7.32
CA LEU A 46 3.45 -34.39 7.67
C LEU A 46 4.25 -33.99 6.43
N LYS A 47 4.69 -34.97 5.62
CA LYS A 47 5.38 -34.71 4.35
C LYS A 47 4.51 -33.93 3.36
N ARG A 48 3.20 -34.24 3.27
CA ARG A 48 2.24 -33.57 2.36
C ARG A 48 1.98 -32.11 2.73
N TYR A 49 1.92 -31.79 4.01
CA TYR A 49 1.62 -30.43 4.50
C TYR A 49 2.87 -29.60 4.83
N LEU A 50 4.05 -30.11 4.49
CA LEU A 50 5.30 -29.35 4.48
C LEU A 50 5.71 -29.05 3.04
N GLY A 51 6.22 -27.84 2.82
CA GLY A 51 6.81 -27.43 1.55
C GLY A 51 8.08 -26.61 1.75
N GLY A 52 8.70 -26.20 0.65
CA GLY A 52 9.85 -25.29 0.67
C GLY A 52 10.99 -25.77 1.57
N ASP A 53 11.56 -24.85 2.35
CA ASP A 53 12.72 -25.14 3.20
C ASP A 53 12.35 -25.99 4.43
N ALA A 54 11.10 -25.91 4.89
CA ALA A 54 10.64 -26.73 6.00
C ALA A 54 10.60 -28.22 5.63
N GLN A 55 10.15 -28.56 4.41
CA GLN A 55 10.14 -29.94 3.94
C GLN A 55 11.57 -30.48 3.73
N LYS A 56 12.44 -29.70 3.09
CA LYS A 56 13.85 -30.05 2.90
C LYS A 56 14.57 -30.29 4.23
N ALA A 57 14.24 -29.50 5.26
CA ALA A 57 14.84 -29.64 6.58
C ALA A 57 14.62 -31.02 7.21
N VAL A 58 13.44 -31.61 7.00
CA VAL A 58 13.05 -32.89 7.62
C VAL A 58 13.08 -34.07 6.66
N GLU A 59 13.58 -33.89 5.44
CA GLU A 59 13.57 -34.91 4.39
C GLU A 59 14.26 -36.21 4.84
N GLY A 60 15.35 -36.10 5.59
CA GLY A 60 16.07 -37.24 6.15
C GLY A 60 15.26 -38.10 7.12
N PHE A 61 14.20 -37.56 7.75
CA PHE A 61 13.34 -38.33 8.64
C PHE A 61 12.30 -39.15 7.89
N PHE A 62 12.01 -38.84 6.62
CA PHE A 62 10.97 -39.52 5.84
C PHE A 62 11.40 -40.87 5.23
N TYR A 63 12.65 -41.29 5.41
CA TYR A 63 13.13 -42.62 4.99
C TYR A 63 12.69 -43.73 5.95
N SER A 64 12.28 -43.37 7.17
CA SER A 64 11.69 -44.27 8.15
C SER A 64 10.25 -43.85 8.42
N THR A 65 9.40 -44.80 8.79
CA THR A 65 8.04 -44.55 9.29
C THR A 65 7.90 -44.90 10.77
N SER A 66 9.01 -44.85 11.51
CA SER A 66 9.05 -45.09 12.96
C SER A 66 8.60 -43.86 13.74
N ASP A 67 8.07 -44.08 14.95
CA ASP A 67 7.69 -42.97 15.84
C ASP A 67 8.86 -42.05 16.14
N GLU A 68 10.07 -42.61 16.30
CA GLU A 68 11.29 -41.84 16.52
C GLU A 68 11.60 -40.86 15.37
N SER A 69 11.40 -41.30 14.12
CA SER A 69 11.63 -40.44 12.95
C SER A 69 10.59 -39.32 12.85
N TYR A 70 9.33 -39.61 13.18
CA TYR A 70 8.25 -38.63 13.23
C TYR A 70 8.48 -37.57 14.32
N GLU A 71 8.80 -38.00 15.54
CA GLU A 71 9.14 -37.11 16.65
C GLU A 71 10.44 -36.34 16.39
N GLY A 72 11.40 -36.94 15.69
CA GLY A 72 12.62 -36.28 15.22
C GLY A 72 12.32 -35.13 14.25
N ALA A 73 11.45 -35.35 13.27
CA ALA A 73 11.01 -34.32 12.35
C ALA A 73 10.31 -33.15 13.09
N TRP A 74 9.43 -33.45 14.04
CA TRP A 74 8.76 -32.43 14.86
C TRP A 74 9.73 -31.63 15.73
N ARG A 75 10.69 -32.30 16.38
CA ARG A 75 11.74 -31.62 17.17
C ARG A 75 12.53 -30.65 16.31
N LEU A 76 12.93 -31.07 15.10
CA LEU A 76 13.66 -30.20 14.18
C LEU A 76 12.81 -29.00 13.71
N LEU A 77 11.53 -29.21 13.40
CA LEU A 77 10.62 -28.12 13.04
C LEU A 77 10.43 -27.14 14.20
N GLU A 78 10.29 -27.63 15.42
CA GLU A 78 10.17 -26.80 16.62
C GLU A 78 11.44 -25.98 16.85
N GLU A 79 12.61 -26.60 16.75
CA GLU A 79 13.90 -25.93 16.89
C GLU A 79 14.11 -24.88 15.79
N ARG A 80 13.75 -25.19 14.54
CA ARG A 80 13.98 -24.31 13.40
C ARG A 80 12.98 -23.16 13.32
N TYR A 81 11.71 -23.39 13.62
CA TYR A 81 10.62 -22.44 13.33
C TYR A 81 9.76 -22.11 14.56
N GLY A 82 9.64 -23.03 15.51
CA GLY A 82 8.80 -22.87 16.71
C GLY A 82 9.45 -22.19 17.90
N HIS A 83 10.78 -22.09 17.92
CA HIS A 83 11.49 -21.49 19.04
C HIS A 83 10.96 -20.06 19.33
N PRO A 84 10.53 -19.73 20.57
CA PRO A 84 9.85 -18.48 20.88
C PRO A 84 10.60 -17.22 20.40
N PHE A 85 11.92 -17.22 20.56
CA PHE A 85 12.77 -16.12 20.07
C PHE A 85 12.76 -15.97 18.54
N LYS A 86 12.70 -17.07 17.78
CA LYS A 86 12.64 -17.02 16.31
C LYS A 86 11.30 -16.48 15.83
N VAL A 87 10.20 -16.93 16.44
CA VAL A 87 8.86 -16.43 16.17
C VAL A 87 8.79 -14.94 16.47
N GLN A 88 9.21 -14.53 17.68
CA GLN A 88 9.26 -13.12 18.08
C GLN A 88 10.11 -12.28 17.11
N LYS A 89 11.32 -12.74 16.77
CA LYS A 89 12.20 -12.06 15.82
C LYS A 89 11.54 -11.92 14.46
N ALA A 90 10.87 -12.95 13.95
CA ALA A 90 10.19 -12.89 12.66
C ALA A 90 9.08 -11.83 12.64
N PHE A 91 8.25 -11.74 13.69
CA PHE A 91 7.27 -10.67 13.84
C PHE A 91 7.93 -9.29 13.86
N ARG A 92 8.98 -9.10 14.67
CA ARG A 92 9.70 -7.80 14.77
C ARG A 92 10.39 -7.42 13.47
N ASP A 93 11.01 -8.38 12.78
CA ASP A 93 11.66 -8.17 11.48
C ASP A 93 10.63 -7.76 10.42
N LYS A 94 9.42 -8.35 10.46
CA LYS A 94 8.33 -7.96 9.55
C LYS A 94 7.80 -6.56 9.86
N LEU A 95 7.66 -6.18 11.13
CA LEU A 95 7.28 -4.82 11.54
C LEU A 95 8.35 -3.78 11.18
N SER A 96 9.63 -4.11 11.35
CA SER A 96 10.73 -3.18 11.09
C SER A 96 10.94 -2.93 9.59
N ARG A 97 10.76 -3.96 8.75
CA ARG A 97 10.86 -3.88 7.28
C ARG A 97 9.62 -3.26 6.62
N TRP A 98 8.56 -3.01 7.38
CA TRP A 98 7.36 -2.37 6.85
C TRP A 98 7.71 -1.02 6.23
N GLN A 99 7.21 -0.75 5.03
CA GLN A 99 7.49 0.50 4.31
C GLN A 99 6.66 1.64 4.89
N LYS A 100 7.16 2.89 4.77
CA LYS A 100 6.37 4.06 5.18
C LYS A 100 5.11 4.13 4.30
N ILE A 101 3.95 4.15 4.94
CA ILE A 101 2.65 4.14 4.29
C ILE A 101 2.37 5.55 3.75
N GLY A 102 2.01 5.62 2.47
CA GLY A 102 1.67 6.88 1.81
C GLY A 102 0.33 7.45 2.31
N THR A 103 0.18 8.77 2.23
CA THR A 103 -1.06 9.46 2.69
C THR A 103 -2.33 9.05 1.95
N LYS A 104 -2.20 8.54 0.73
CA LYS A 104 -3.31 8.07 -0.12
C LYS A 104 -3.42 6.55 -0.21
N ASP A 105 -2.58 5.81 0.52
CA ASP A 105 -2.51 4.36 0.44
C ASP A 105 -3.30 3.71 1.57
N ALA A 106 -4.62 3.69 1.39
CA ALA A 106 -5.55 3.11 2.37
C ALA A 106 -5.38 1.59 2.49
N ASN A 107 -5.04 0.90 1.39
CA ASN A 107 -4.84 -0.55 1.38
C ASN A 107 -3.62 -0.96 2.22
N SER A 108 -2.49 -0.27 2.06
CA SER A 108 -1.31 -0.54 2.89
C SER A 108 -1.55 -0.21 4.36
N LEU A 109 -2.36 0.82 4.66
CA LEU A 109 -2.78 1.12 6.03
C LEU A 109 -3.65 0.00 6.62
N GLN A 110 -4.57 -0.56 5.84
CA GLN A 110 -5.38 -1.70 6.24
C GLN A 110 -4.53 -2.95 6.49
N GLN A 111 -3.63 -3.29 5.58
CA GLN A 111 -2.73 -4.43 5.75
C GLN A 111 -1.84 -4.28 7.00
N PHE A 112 -1.38 -3.07 7.28
CA PHE A 112 -0.61 -2.80 8.49
C PHE A 112 -1.47 -2.97 9.75
N ALA A 113 -2.69 -2.43 9.75
CA ALA A 113 -3.64 -2.60 10.84
C ALA A 113 -3.96 -4.07 11.12
N ASP A 114 -4.18 -4.86 10.07
CA ASP A 114 -4.45 -6.29 10.17
C ASP A 114 -3.24 -7.04 10.72
N PHE A 115 -2.02 -6.68 10.32
CA PHE A 115 -0.82 -7.29 10.85
C PHE A 115 -0.53 -6.90 12.30
N LEU A 116 -0.75 -5.65 12.69
CA LEU A 116 -0.68 -5.22 14.10
C LEU A 116 -1.68 -6.00 14.96
N LYS A 117 -2.89 -6.23 14.45
CA LYS A 117 -3.90 -7.05 15.10
C LYS A 117 -3.43 -8.50 15.25
N ALA A 118 -2.83 -9.10 14.22
CA ALA A 118 -2.24 -10.42 14.31
C ALA A 118 -1.11 -10.49 15.37
N CYS A 119 -0.25 -9.46 15.46
CA CYS A 119 0.76 -9.38 16.52
C CYS A 119 0.12 -9.37 17.91
N LYS A 120 -0.93 -8.57 18.11
CA LYS A 120 -1.67 -8.48 19.37
C LYS A 120 -2.25 -9.85 19.75
N ASP A 121 -2.90 -10.52 18.80
CA ASP A 121 -3.51 -11.83 19.04
C ASP A 121 -2.47 -12.94 19.25
N ALA A 122 -1.22 -12.74 18.81
CA ALA A 122 -0.11 -13.65 19.05
C ALA A 122 0.57 -13.45 20.43
N ILE A 123 0.37 -12.32 21.13
CA ILE A 123 0.99 -12.04 22.45
C ILE A 123 0.76 -13.16 23.48
N PRO A 124 -0.46 -13.73 23.64
CA PRO A 124 -0.69 -14.82 24.59
C PRO A 124 0.11 -16.09 24.29
N HIS A 125 0.43 -16.33 23.03
CA HIS A 125 1.18 -17.52 22.58
C HIS A 125 2.69 -17.26 22.48
N VAL A 126 3.09 -16.00 22.38
CA VAL A 126 4.49 -15.55 22.30
C VAL A 126 4.70 -14.41 23.29
N PRO A 127 4.90 -14.71 24.59
CA PRO A 127 4.98 -13.69 25.65
C PRO A 127 6.04 -12.62 25.40
N ALA A 128 7.11 -12.97 24.67
CA ALA A 128 8.17 -12.04 24.30
C ALA A 128 7.73 -10.90 23.35
N LEU A 129 6.54 -11.01 22.71
CA LEU A 129 5.94 -9.91 21.95
C LEU A 129 5.38 -8.78 22.82
N LYS A 130 5.26 -8.98 24.14
CA LYS A 130 4.87 -7.92 25.09
C LYS A 130 5.80 -6.70 25.05
N ILE A 131 7.02 -6.86 24.51
CA ILE A 131 7.93 -5.73 24.22
C ILE A 131 7.27 -4.64 23.33
N LEU A 132 6.26 -4.98 22.54
CA LEU A 132 5.53 -4.01 21.70
C LEU A 132 4.72 -2.98 22.51
N ASP A 133 4.48 -3.22 23.81
CA ASP A 133 3.90 -2.23 24.72
C ASP A 133 4.88 -1.09 25.07
N ASP A 134 6.17 -1.26 24.78
CA ASP A 134 7.18 -0.24 25.03
C ASP A 134 6.99 0.97 24.10
N TYR A 135 7.16 2.17 24.67
CA TYR A 135 6.97 3.43 23.95
C TYR A 135 7.97 3.60 22.80
N GLU A 136 9.18 3.04 22.88
CA GLU A 136 10.13 3.08 21.77
C GLU A 136 9.70 2.20 20.60
N GLU A 137 9.14 1.02 20.88
CA GLU A 137 8.56 0.16 19.84
C GLU A 137 7.35 0.84 19.21
N ASN A 138 6.48 1.46 20.02
CA ASN A 138 5.37 2.26 19.51
C ASN A 138 5.86 3.39 18.58
N ARG A 139 6.92 4.11 18.96
CA ARG A 139 7.55 5.14 18.13
C ARG A 139 8.07 4.60 16.79
N ARG A 140 8.67 3.40 16.78
CA ARG A 140 9.11 2.74 15.54
C ARG A 140 7.93 2.39 14.65
N LEU A 141 6.83 1.91 15.21
CA LEU A 141 5.60 1.61 14.46
C LEU A 141 4.93 2.89 13.92
N LEU A 142 4.92 3.97 14.71
CA LEU A 142 4.41 5.28 14.28
C LEU A 142 5.15 5.82 13.06
N SER A 143 6.46 5.59 12.96
CA SER A 143 7.25 6.01 11.79
C SER A 143 6.78 5.38 10.48
N LYS A 144 6.02 4.28 10.54
CA LYS A 144 5.45 3.58 9.38
C LYS A 144 4.14 4.19 8.92
N LEU A 145 3.43 4.92 9.78
CA LEU A 145 2.14 5.51 9.47
C LEU A 145 2.28 6.78 8.60
N PRO A 146 1.19 7.17 7.90
CA PRO A 146 1.11 8.50 7.31
C PRO A 146 1.18 9.61 8.37
N ASP A 147 1.72 10.78 8.02
CA ASP A 147 1.95 11.88 8.97
C ASP A 147 0.65 12.35 9.64
N TRP A 148 -0.49 12.33 8.92
CA TRP A 148 -1.79 12.68 9.48
C TRP A 148 -2.24 11.71 10.60
N ALA A 149 -1.94 10.41 10.44
CA ALA A 149 -2.29 9.39 11.43
C ALA A 149 -1.36 9.49 12.65
N ALA A 150 -0.06 9.72 12.41
CA ALA A 150 0.91 9.95 13.49
C ALA A 150 0.53 11.20 14.32
N ALA A 151 0.13 12.30 13.67
CA ALA A 151 -0.34 13.50 14.37
C ALA A 151 -1.62 13.26 15.17
N ARG A 152 -2.56 12.48 14.64
CA ARG A 152 -3.80 12.12 15.34
C ARG A 152 -3.54 11.22 16.54
N TRP A 153 -2.63 10.26 16.42
CA TRP A 153 -2.18 9.43 17.54
C TRP A 153 -1.52 10.27 18.62
N ASN A 154 -0.63 11.20 18.24
CA ASN A 154 0.02 12.11 19.19
C ASN A 154 -0.99 12.89 20.04
N ARG A 155 -2.06 13.41 19.44
CA ARG A 155 -3.16 14.06 20.19
C ARG A 155 -3.82 13.14 21.21
N GLN A 156 -4.04 11.87 20.85
CA GLN A 156 -4.64 10.88 21.74
C GLN A 156 -3.69 10.49 22.88
N VAL A 157 -2.40 10.33 22.58
CA VAL A 157 -1.33 10.06 23.55
C VAL A 157 -1.23 11.21 24.55
N THR A 158 -1.15 12.47 24.10
CA THR A 158 -1.08 13.65 24.96
C THR A 158 -2.28 13.70 25.90
N LYS A 159 -3.49 13.58 25.37
CA LYS A 159 -4.71 13.57 26.18
C LYS A 159 -4.66 12.49 27.27
N LYS A 160 -4.22 11.28 26.93
CA LYS A 160 -4.15 10.16 27.89
C LYS A 160 -3.07 10.38 28.95
N LEU A 161 -1.92 10.93 28.56
CA LEU A 161 -0.84 11.29 29.49
C LEU A 161 -1.33 12.34 30.50
N ASP A 162 -2.08 13.33 30.05
CA ASP A 162 -2.66 14.36 30.92
C ASP A 162 -3.68 13.77 31.92
N GLU A 163 -4.46 12.76 31.52
CA GLU A 163 -5.51 12.14 32.34
C GLU A 163 -4.98 11.04 33.28
N THR A 164 -4.01 10.24 32.84
CA THR A 164 -3.63 8.97 33.50
C THR A 164 -2.15 8.82 33.83
N LEU A 165 -1.30 9.76 33.38
CA LEU A 165 0.16 9.71 33.48
C LEU A 165 0.82 8.47 32.86
N ASN A 166 0.06 7.65 32.11
CA ASN A 166 0.52 6.41 31.51
C ASN A 166 0.48 6.50 29.98
N TYR A 167 1.55 6.03 29.35
CA TYR A 167 1.60 5.92 27.88
C TYR A 167 0.62 4.83 27.39
N PRO A 168 -0.12 5.04 26.28
CA PRO A 168 -1.02 4.01 25.76
C PRO A 168 -0.28 2.73 25.37
N GLY A 169 -0.81 1.57 25.77
CA GLY A 169 -0.21 0.27 25.43
C GLY A 169 -0.35 -0.09 23.94
N PHE A 170 0.24 -1.22 23.55
CA PHE A 170 0.17 -1.72 22.18
C PHE A 170 -1.27 -1.96 21.74
N GLU A 171 -2.10 -2.50 22.63
CA GLU A 171 -3.53 -2.72 22.41
C GLU A 171 -4.25 -1.47 21.88
N GLU A 172 -4.05 -0.34 22.54
CA GLU A 172 -4.72 0.92 22.19
C GLU A 172 -4.21 1.48 20.88
N PHE A 173 -2.91 1.29 20.63
CA PHE A 173 -2.30 1.66 19.35
C PHE A 173 -2.89 0.82 18.20
N VAL A 174 -3.03 -0.49 18.37
CA VAL A 174 -3.65 -1.37 17.37
C VAL A 174 -5.09 -0.92 17.09
N GLU A 175 -5.88 -0.66 18.13
CA GLU A 175 -7.28 -0.25 17.94
C GLU A 175 -7.39 1.12 17.25
N PHE A 176 -6.49 2.06 17.59
CA PHE A 176 -6.37 3.33 16.87
C PHE A 176 -6.08 3.12 15.38
N VAL A 177 -5.03 2.37 15.03
CA VAL A 177 -4.64 2.17 13.62
C VAL A 177 -5.74 1.46 12.85
N ARG A 178 -6.43 0.48 13.45
CA ARG A 178 -7.59 -0.19 12.83
C ARG A 178 -8.75 0.76 12.57
N LYS A 179 -9.06 1.64 13.53
CA LYS A 179 -10.10 2.66 13.35
C LYS A 179 -9.74 3.60 12.21
N GLU A 180 -8.51 4.10 12.15
CA GLU A 180 -8.05 5.01 11.09
C GLU A 180 -7.99 4.32 9.72
N ALA A 181 -7.58 3.05 9.66
CA ALA A 181 -7.61 2.25 8.44
C ALA A 181 -9.04 2.12 7.89
N ARG A 182 -10.01 1.80 8.77
CA ARG A 182 -11.43 1.73 8.40
C ARG A 182 -11.97 3.08 7.90
N VAL A 183 -11.58 4.19 8.53
CA VAL A 183 -11.97 5.54 8.09
C VAL A 183 -11.36 5.85 6.72
N ALA A 184 -10.09 5.53 6.50
CA ALA A 184 -9.40 5.73 5.23
C ALA A 184 -9.95 4.84 4.10
N CYS A 185 -10.47 3.65 4.43
CA CYS A 185 -11.08 2.71 3.48
C CYS A 185 -12.60 2.91 3.32
N ASN A 186 -13.20 3.95 3.91
CA ASN A 186 -14.65 4.16 3.87
C ASN A 186 -15.17 4.26 2.43
N LEU A 187 -16.04 3.33 2.02
CA LEU A 187 -16.56 3.21 0.65
C LEU A 187 -17.41 4.40 0.18
N ILE A 188 -17.84 5.29 1.07
CA ILE A 188 -18.65 6.46 0.74
C ILE A 188 -17.79 7.73 0.74
N SER A 189 -16.96 7.90 1.77
CA SER A 189 -16.24 9.17 2.01
C SER A 189 -14.74 9.10 1.74
N SER A 190 -14.18 7.93 1.43
CA SER A 190 -12.74 7.83 1.17
C SER A 190 -12.35 8.45 -0.16
N LEU A 191 -11.09 8.84 -0.26
CA LEU A 191 -10.45 9.22 -1.52
C LEU A 191 -10.55 8.14 -2.62
N HIS A 192 -10.79 6.87 -2.26
CA HIS A 192 -11.02 5.79 -3.22
C HIS A 192 -12.45 5.82 -3.77
N ALA A 193 -13.44 6.07 -2.91
CA ALA A 193 -14.83 6.24 -3.30
C ALA A 193 -15.04 7.40 -4.29
N MET A 194 -14.38 8.53 -4.03
CA MET A 194 -14.46 9.72 -4.89
C MET A 194 -13.75 9.54 -6.24
N LYS A 195 -12.78 8.63 -6.35
CA LYS A 195 -12.11 8.32 -7.62
C LYS A 195 -12.90 7.35 -8.50
N ALA A 196 -13.70 6.46 -7.89
CA ALA A 196 -14.54 5.52 -8.63
C ALA A 196 -15.64 6.24 -9.43
N THR A 197 -16.13 7.38 -8.93
CA THR A 197 -17.08 8.23 -9.66
C THR A 197 -16.43 8.96 -10.84
N ASP A 198 -15.20 9.46 -10.70
CA ASP A 198 -14.46 10.17 -11.76
C ASP A 198 -14.10 9.27 -12.96
N GLN A 199 -13.80 7.99 -12.73
CA GLN A 199 -13.48 7.04 -13.81
C GLN A 199 -14.71 6.70 -14.66
N SER A 200 -15.92 6.77 -14.08
CA SER A 200 -17.17 6.49 -14.81
C SER A 200 -17.57 7.59 -15.80
N GLU A 201 -17.11 8.83 -15.60
CA GLU A 201 -17.37 9.95 -16.51
C GLU A 201 -16.38 10.01 -17.69
N THR A 202 -15.22 9.34 -17.58
CA THR A 202 -14.17 9.43 -18.62
C THR A 202 -14.30 8.38 -19.72
N GLU A 203 -15.03 7.28 -19.48
CA GLU A 203 -15.18 6.18 -20.46
C GLU A 203 -16.37 6.33 -21.43
N GLN A 204 -17.27 7.31 -21.23
CA GLN A 204 -18.46 7.47 -22.08
C GLN A 204 -18.32 8.39 -23.31
N THR A 205 -17.14 8.97 -23.58
CA THR A 205 -16.95 9.88 -24.73
C THR A 205 -16.07 9.37 -25.86
N GLN A 206 -15.65 8.09 -25.85
CA GLN A 206 -14.92 7.48 -26.97
C GLN A 206 -15.69 6.29 -27.56
N GLY A 207 -16.74 6.57 -28.32
CA GLY A 207 -17.55 5.49 -28.87
C GLY A 207 -18.55 5.86 -29.96
N SER A 208 -18.22 6.68 -30.97
CA SER A 208 -18.82 6.54 -32.31
C SER A 208 -18.12 7.41 -33.36
N SER A 209 -17.14 6.86 -34.06
CA SER A 209 -16.90 7.21 -35.47
C SER A 209 -16.25 6.03 -36.18
N ARG A 210 -17.05 4.99 -36.43
CA ARG A 210 -16.72 4.01 -37.46
C ARG A 210 -17.02 4.65 -38.81
N ARG A 211 -16.06 5.40 -39.37
CA ARG A 211 -16.05 5.64 -40.81
C ARG A 211 -15.31 4.49 -41.47
N ALA A 212 -16.09 3.65 -42.15
CA ALA A 212 -15.60 2.75 -43.16
C ALA A 212 -14.85 3.56 -44.24
N ASN A 213 -13.65 3.13 -44.60
CA ASN A 213 -13.20 3.33 -45.96
C ASN A 213 -12.51 2.06 -46.46
N ARG A 214 -13.08 1.52 -47.53
CA ARG A 214 -12.57 0.39 -48.29
C ARG A 214 -11.64 0.92 -49.39
N SER A 215 -10.71 0.04 -49.77
CA SER A 215 -10.15 -0.15 -51.13
C SER A 215 -8.80 0.50 -51.49
N GLY A 216 -7.93 -0.38 -52.03
CA GLY A 216 -6.71 -0.10 -52.81
C GLY A 216 -5.44 -0.21 -51.99
N GLY A 217 -4.56 -1.21 -52.09
CA GLY A 217 -4.22 -2.12 -53.17
C GLY A 217 -2.78 -1.85 -53.62
N THR A 218 -1.88 -2.85 -53.50
CA THR A 218 -0.47 -2.93 -53.97
C THR A 218 0.56 -2.14 -53.10
N ALA A 219 1.81 -2.56 -52.83
CA ALA A 219 2.69 -3.61 -53.33
C ALA A 219 3.77 -3.99 -52.27
N LEU A 220 4.46 -5.10 -52.53
CA LEU A 220 5.54 -5.73 -51.77
C LEU A 220 6.92 -5.07 -52.06
N THR A 221 7.82 -5.02 -51.07
CA THR A 221 9.30 -5.18 -51.13
C THR A 221 9.88 -4.92 -49.73
N VAL A 222 10.37 -5.92 -48.97
CA VAL A 222 11.73 -6.51 -48.90
C VAL A 222 12.86 -5.50 -48.66
N GLY A 223 13.62 -5.68 -47.56
CA GLY A 223 14.93 -5.05 -47.39
C GLY A 223 15.42 -4.95 -45.94
N SER A 224 16.26 -5.90 -45.53
CA SER A 224 16.96 -6.02 -44.24
C SER A 224 18.08 -4.98 -44.04
N ASN A 225 18.38 -4.65 -42.78
CA ASN A 225 19.71 -4.65 -42.11
C ASN A 225 19.90 -3.51 -41.09
N GLU A 226 20.00 -3.93 -39.83
CA GLU A 226 21.18 -3.82 -38.95
C GLU A 226 22.07 -2.54 -39.00
N VAL A 227 22.16 -1.93 -37.81
CA VAL A 227 23.40 -1.59 -37.06
C VAL A 227 23.98 -0.16 -37.13
N ASN A 228 23.82 0.49 -35.97
CA ASN A 228 24.75 1.32 -35.19
C ASN A 228 24.98 2.82 -35.41
N LYS A 229 25.20 3.42 -34.22
CA LYS A 229 26.00 4.60 -33.87
C LYS A 229 25.37 6.00 -33.97
N MET A 230 24.95 6.47 -32.80
CA MET A 230 25.18 7.82 -32.25
C MET A 230 26.60 8.35 -32.59
N PRO A 231 26.80 9.69 -32.73
CA PRO A 231 26.76 10.58 -31.57
C PRO A 231 26.32 12.06 -31.75
N LYS A 232 25.84 12.59 -30.62
CA LYS A 232 25.97 13.94 -30.04
C LYS A 232 25.30 15.19 -30.65
N GLU A 233 24.52 15.80 -29.74
CA GLU A 233 24.39 17.24 -29.43
C GLU A 233 23.63 18.14 -30.43
N GLY A 234 22.51 18.68 -29.95
CA GLY A 234 21.80 19.77 -30.63
C GLY A 234 20.40 19.98 -30.05
N GLN A 235 20.23 21.09 -29.34
CA GLN A 235 18.93 21.62 -28.93
C GLN A 235 17.96 21.62 -30.13
N THR A 236 16.72 21.19 -29.94
CA THR A 236 15.53 21.94 -30.39
C THR A 236 14.24 21.21 -30.03
N SER A 237 13.34 21.99 -29.46
CA SER A 237 12.00 21.61 -29.04
C SER A 237 11.14 21.18 -30.24
N THR A 238 10.80 19.89 -30.33
CA THR A 238 9.76 19.43 -31.25
C THR A 238 8.40 19.86 -30.74
N LYS A 239 7.89 20.95 -31.31
CA LYS A 239 6.53 21.46 -31.15
C LYS A 239 5.53 20.37 -31.53
N SER A 240 4.90 19.74 -30.53
CA SER A 240 3.59 19.14 -30.73
C SER A 240 2.63 20.28 -31.06
N LYS A 241 1.97 20.22 -32.21
CA LYS A 241 0.90 21.16 -32.59
C LYS A 241 -0.30 20.88 -31.68
N PHE A 242 -0.25 21.35 -30.44
CA PHE A 242 -1.45 21.60 -29.65
C PHE A 242 -2.18 22.75 -30.34
N GLN A 243 -3.34 22.46 -30.92
CA GLN A 243 -4.28 23.51 -31.32
C GLN A 243 -4.63 24.29 -30.05
N SER A 244 -4.04 25.47 -29.86
CA SER A 244 -4.33 26.32 -28.72
C SER A 244 -5.78 26.78 -28.84
N LYS A 245 -6.62 26.40 -27.87
CA LYS A 245 -7.97 26.96 -27.75
C LYS A 245 -7.83 28.49 -27.68
N PRO A 246 -8.65 29.26 -28.41
CA PRO A 246 -8.59 30.71 -28.35
C PRO A 246 -8.86 31.19 -26.92
N CYS A 247 -8.12 32.21 -26.50
CA CYS A 247 -8.29 32.91 -25.24
C CYS A 247 -9.77 33.27 -25.05
N GLN A 248 -10.38 32.82 -23.96
CA GLN A 248 -11.82 33.05 -23.74
C GLN A 248 -12.16 34.52 -23.53
N ASN A 249 -11.19 35.37 -23.16
CA ASN A 249 -11.40 36.80 -22.94
C ASN A 249 -11.27 37.66 -24.21
N CYS A 250 -10.35 37.33 -25.14
CA CYS A 250 -10.14 38.15 -26.36
C CYS A 250 -10.24 37.37 -27.68
N ARG A 251 -10.56 36.08 -27.62
CA ARG A 251 -10.71 35.13 -28.75
C ARG A 251 -9.49 34.95 -29.65
N LYS A 252 -8.31 35.42 -29.23
CA LYS A 252 -7.04 35.21 -29.93
C LYS A 252 -6.41 33.87 -29.56
N THR A 253 -5.72 33.21 -30.50
CA THR A 253 -5.12 31.88 -30.33
C THR A 253 -3.64 31.90 -29.89
N ASP A 254 -3.08 33.10 -29.73
CA ASP A 254 -1.67 33.37 -29.39
C ASP A 254 -1.34 33.20 -27.90
N HIS A 255 -2.34 33.18 -27.02
CA HIS A 255 -2.14 33.02 -25.58
C HIS A 255 -3.31 32.31 -24.87
N HIS A 256 -3.03 31.72 -23.71
CA HIS A 256 -4.05 31.24 -22.77
C HIS A 256 -4.52 32.39 -21.85
N ILE A 257 -5.70 32.28 -21.24
CA ILE A 257 -6.30 33.35 -20.42
C ILE A 257 -5.37 33.85 -19.29
N ASP A 258 -4.54 32.96 -18.74
CA ASP A 258 -3.56 33.29 -17.68
C ASP A 258 -2.50 34.32 -18.12
N LYS A 259 -2.26 34.42 -19.44
CA LYS A 259 -1.32 35.37 -20.05
C LYS A 259 -2.03 36.42 -20.92
N CYS A 260 -3.34 36.59 -20.77
CA CYS A 260 -4.11 37.56 -21.55
C CYS A 260 -3.91 38.99 -21.02
N PRO A 261 -3.37 39.92 -21.83
CA PRO A 261 -3.15 41.31 -21.41
C PRO A 261 -4.45 41.98 -20.96
N GLY A 262 -5.55 41.77 -21.71
CA GLY A 262 -6.87 42.32 -21.38
C GLY A 262 -7.60 41.61 -20.23
N PHE A 263 -7.06 40.51 -19.70
CA PHE A 263 -7.58 39.86 -18.49
C PHE A 263 -6.75 40.30 -17.27
N GLY A 264 -5.44 40.44 -17.46
CA GLY A 264 -4.50 40.98 -16.46
C GLY A 264 -4.69 42.46 -16.12
N THR A 265 -5.45 43.22 -16.91
CA THR A 265 -5.82 44.62 -16.60
C THR A 265 -7.18 44.77 -15.93
N LYS A 266 -8.05 43.74 -15.95
CA LYS A 266 -9.36 43.78 -15.25
C LYS A 266 -9.17 43.78 -13.74
N SER A 267 -10.07 44.42 -13.03
CA SER A 267 -10.10 44.39 -11.56
C SER A 267 -10.38 42.98 -11.02
N PHE A 268 -10.02 42.71 -9.77
CA PHE A 268 -10.22 41.39 -9.16
C PHE A 268 -11.70 40.95 -9.16
N THR A 269 -12.61 41.89 -8.90
CA THR A 269 -14.06 41.67 -8.93
C THR A 269 -14.57 41.31 -10.32
N GLU A 270 -14.05 41.97 -11.37
CA GLU A 270 -14.38 41.66 -12.77
C GLU A 270 -13.79 40.32 -13.23
N ARG A 271 -12.58 39.97 -12.80
CA ARG A 271 -11.99 38.65 -13.08
C ARG A 271 -12.80 37.54 -12.44
N ARG A 272 -13.24 37.73 -11.20
CA ARG A 272 -14.06 36.75 -10.46
C ARG A 272 -15.43 36.56 -11.12
N LYS A 273 -16.10 37.64 -11.53
CA LYS A 273 -17.35 37.55 -12.32
C LYS A 273 -17.13 36.82 -13.65
N PHE A 274 -16.06 37.15 -14.37
CA PHE A 274 -15.74 36.50 -15.64
C PHE A 274 -15.46 34.99 -15.50
N ILE A 275 -14.74 34.58 -14.46
CA ILE A 275 -14.47 33.15 -14.15
C ILE A 275 -15.77 32.42 -13.80
N GLN A 276 -16.66 33.06 -13.02
CA GLN A 276 -17.95 32.51 -12.62
C GLN A 276 -18.92 32.35 -13.80
N GLU A 277 -18.99 33.35 -14.68
CA GLU A 277 -19.84 33.32 -15.88
C GLU A 277 -19.35 32.32 -16.93
N ASN A 278 -18.04 32.17 -17.11
CA ASN A 278 -17.45 31.26 -18.09
C ASN A 278 -17.11 29.86 -17.54
N ARG A 279 -17.56 29.54 -16.31
CA ARG A 279 -17.36 28.26 -15.62
C ARG A 279 -15.91 27.73 -15.67
N LEU A 280 -14.95 28.62 -15.49
CA LEU A 280 -13.54 28.23 -15.42
C LEU A 280 -13.25 27.68 -14.00
N CYS A 281 -12.59 26.52 -13.92
CA CYS A 281 -12.25 25.89 -12.63
C CYS A 281 -11.44 26.87 -11.76
N PHE A 282 -11.85 27.07 -10.51
CA PHE A 282 -11.17 27.95 -9.56
C PHE A 282 -9.77 27.41 -9.21
N VAL A 283 -8.76 27.84 -9.95
CA VAL A 283 -7.38 27.86 -9.45
C VAL A 283 -7.12 29.29 -9.02
N LEU A 284 -7.12 29.54 -7.71
CA LEU A 284 -6.74 30.83 -7.13
C LEU A 284 -5.33 31.20 -7.65
N PRO A 285 -5.16 32.28 -8.44
CA PRO A 285 -3.84 32.71 -8.85
C PRO A 285 -3.14 33.27 -7.61
N GLN A 286 -2.07 32.61 -7.17
CA GLN A 286 -1.23 33.07 -6.07
C GLN A 286 -0.56 34.38 -6.47
N GLU A 287 -0.80 35.45 -5.72
CA GLU A 287 -0.16 36.75 -5.94
C GLU A 287 1.36 36.60 -5.82
N ARG A 288 2.09 36.83 -6.92
CA ARG A 288 3.53 37.08 -6.88
C ARG A 288 3.74 38.58 -6.79
N SER A 289 3.88 39.10 -5.57
CA SER A 289 4.36 40.45 -5.33
C SER A 289 5.85 40.53 -5.69
N HIS A 290 6.12 41.14 -6.85
CA HIS A 290 7.44 41.65 -7.21
C HIS A 290 7.75 42.85 -6.30
N VAL A 291 8.69 42.70 -5.38
CA VAL A 291 9.34 43.85 -4.72
C VAL A 291 10.69 44.03 -5.38
N GLN A 292 10.86 45.14 -6.09
CA GLN A 292 12.12 45.52 -6.73
C GLN A 292 12.38 47.00 -6.41
N GLY A 293 13.52 47.28 -5.75
CA GLY A 293 14.20 48.59 -5.81
C GLY A 293 14.09 49.49 -4.58
N MET A 294 15.21 49.59 -3.84
CA MET A 294 15.53 50.60 -2.81
C MET A 294 15.50 52.05 -3.35
N PRO A 295 15.63 53.07 -2.48
CA PRO A 295 16.99 53.61 -2.28
C PRO A 295 17.36 53.96 -0.82
N THR A 296 18.68 53.97 -0.64
CA THR A 296 19.51 54.44 0.48
C THR A 296 19.31 55.92 0.85
N LYS A 297 19.42 56.28 2.14
CA LYS A 297 20.48 57.13 2.74
C LYS A 297 20.08 57.77 4.10
N THR A 298 21.07 57.75 5.02
CA THR A 298 21.49 58.77 6.01
C THR A 298 20.61 59.20 7.20
N ASP A 299 21.19 58.94 8.38
CA ASP A 299 21.53 59.89 9.46
C ASP A 299 20.48 60.68 10.26
N LEU A 300 20.79 60.74 11.57
CA LEU A 300 20.37 61.70 12.61
C LEU A 300 18.89 61.55 13.04
N ARG A 301 18.55 61.34 14.31
CA ARG A 301 19.11 61.84 15.57
C ARG A 301 18.58 61.01 16.73
#